data_AF-A0A1L7WJT3-F1
#
_entry.id   AF-A0A1L7WJT3-F1
#
_cell.length_a   1.000
_cell.length_b   1.000
_cell.length_c   1.000
_cell.angle_alpha   90.00
_cell.angle_beta   90.00
_cell.angle_gamma   90.00
#
_symmetry.space_group_name_H-M   'P 1'
#
loop_
_entity.id
_entity.type
_entity.pdbx_description
1 polymer ?
#
loop_
_entity_poly.entity_id
_entity_poly.type
_entity_poly.pdbx_seq_one_letter_code
_entity_poly.pdbx_strand_id
1 'polypeptide(L)'
;MERVRRTRASSVLMEMLKPLPPPPAQLPPSPTGRPLPPLPPQGPRPLPPLPNLSSQSQSLPTLPAMSYQGYADGPSGNPRQAPPSPSQGAQHTNGGMNGMGMGGMVGYPTPAGHQSDLNYVMGMVEELSAVLRKNQEITNSVVEKMGKVREKAQNKNLTNDELVAAVASEMNEDSKNIEKEISQLRKRLEKAEFDAKENFNLAIHGANILADITEKMHRFKEQHESDTLAWHKNYRKQLADEREENLNLRNQINDMRAAAARANEHLRQMRRFVTDNDRYHELEVSNHHYRTECRRWKRMALPLIPDDDPEWSDDDDIIDPEEKKRLAAIKAEKERKEMEDAEGGEGASA
;
A
#
# COMPACT_ATOMS: atom_id res chain seq x y z
N MET A 1 -8.69 -61.74 -7.63
CA MET A 1 -8.70 -60.46 -8.38
C MET A 1 -7.68 -59.44 -7.86
N GLU A 2 -6.49 -59.88 -7.44
CA GLU A 2 -5.52 -58.96 -6.77
C GLU A 2 -4.08 -59.07 -7.30
N ARG A 3 -3.83 -59.95 -8.29
CA ARG A 3 -2.52 -60.06 -8.97
C ARG A 3 -2.42 -59.34 -10.32
N VAL A 4 -3.52 -58.80 -10.84
CA VAL A 4 -3.53 -58.07 -12.14
C VAL A 4 -3.41 -56.55 -11.96
N ARG A 5 -3.55 -56.02 -10.73
CA ARG A 5 -3.41 -54.58 -10.45
C ARG A 5 -1.98 -54.14 -10.10
N ARG A 6 -1.06 -55.06 -9.77
CA ARG A 6 0.36 -54.71 -9.51
C ARG A 6 1.23 -54.65 -10.78
N THR A 7 0.84 -55.30 -11.87
CA THR A 7 1.58 -55.26 -13.14
C THR A 7 1.31 -54.01 -13.98
N ARG A 8 0.17 -53.33 -13.79
CA ARG A 8 -0.09 -52.02 -14.43
C ARG A 8 0.61 -50.84 -13.75
N ALA A 9 0.88 -50.92 -12.45
CA ALA A 9 1.61 -49.86 -11.73
C ALA A 9 3.11 -49.83 -12.05
N SER A 10 3.71 -50.96 -12.42
CA SER A 10 5.14 -51.02 -12.79
C SER A 10 5.41 -50.63 -14.24
N SER A 11 4.41 -50.68 -15.13
CA SER A 11 4.55 -50.28 -16.53
C SER A 11 4.39 -48.78 -16.75
N VAL A 12 3.66 -48.08 -15.87
CA VAL A 12 3.49 -46.61 -15.94
C VAL A 12 4.65 -45.86 -15.26
N LEU A 13 5.35 -46.51 -14.33
CA LEU A 13 6.54 -45.96 -13.67
C LEU A 13 7.85 -46.16 -14.45
N MET A 14 7.84 -46.94 -15.54
CA MET A 14 9.00 -47.15 -16.42
C MET A 14 8.95 -46.36 -17.73
N GLU A 15 7.89 -45.56 -17.94
CA GLU A 15 7.74 -44.70 -19.13
C GLU A 15 8.04 -43.21 -18.86
N MET A 16 8.36 -42.86 -17.61
CA MET A 16 8.67 -41.49 -17.15
C MET A 16 10.17 -41.20 -17.02
N LEU A 17 11.04 -42.15 -17.42
CA LEU A 17 12.50 -41.95 -17.51
C LEU A 17 12.95 -42.01 -18.98
N LYS A 18 12.57 -41.00 -19.76
CA LYS A 18 13.22 -40.70 -21.04
C LYS A 18 14.07 -39.43 -20.87
N PRO A 19 15.37 -39.45 -21.21
CA PRO A 19 16.21 -38.25 -21.17
C PRO A 19 15.71 -37.22 -22.20
N LEU A 20 15.68 -35.96 -21.79
CA LEU A 20 15.35 -34.79 -22.61
C LEU A 20 16.29 -34.73 -23.84
N PRO A 21 15.81 -34.40 -25.05
CA PRO A 21 16.71 -34.19 -26.19
C PRO A 21 17.63 -32.98 -25.94
N PRO A 22 18.90 -33.02 -26.37
CA PRO A 22 19.84 -31.92 -26.20
C PRO A 22 19.40 -30.68 -27.01
N PRO A 23 19.75 -29.46 -26.56
CA PRO A 23 19.45 -28.24 -27.31
C PRO A 23 20.16 -28.25 -28.68
N PRO A 24 19.59 -27.62 -29.71
CA PRO A 24 20.20 -27.59 -31.04
C PRO A 24 21.58 -26.92 -30.99
N ALA A 25 22.53 -27.53 -31.69
CA ALA A 25 23.90 -27.08 -31.81
C ALA A 25 23.97 -25.63 -32.31
N GLN A 26 24.75 -24.81 -31.60
CA GLN A 26 25.11 -23.46 -32.01
C GLN A 26 25.93 -23.54 -33.30
N LEU A 27 25.50 -22.80 -34.34
CA LEU A 27 26.28 -22.55 -35.55
C LEU A 27 27.54 -21.71 -35.19
N PRO A 28 28.68 -21.92 -35.87
CA PRO A 28 29.90 -21.17 -35.60
C PRO A 28 29.75 -19.68 -36.00
N PRO A 29 30.36 -18.74 -35.26
CA PRO A 29 30.34 -17.33 -35.61
C PRO A 29 31.30 -17.04 -36.78
N SER A 30 30.82 -16.29 -37.78
CA SER A 30 31.67 -15.57 -38.76
C SER A 30 31.64 -14.08 -38.45
N PRO A 31 32.73 -13.32 -38.76
CA PRO A 31 33.10 -12.14 -37.99
C PRO A 31 32.56 -10.82 -38.56
N THR A 32 32.71 -9.78 -37.74
CA THR A 32 32.85 -8.33 -38.05
C THR A 32 31.60 -7.45 -37.88
N GLY A 33 31.67 -6.57 -36.88
CA GLY A 33 30.74 -5.47 -36.65
C GLY A 33 30.75 -5.03 -35.18
N ARG A 34 31.73 -4.20 -34.80
CA ARG A 34 31.96 -3.73 -33.41
C ARG A 34 30.90 -2.69 -33.00
N PRO A 35 30.18 -2.85 -31.87
CA PRO A 35 29.52 -1.75 -31.19
C PRO A 35 30.24 -1.37 -29.87
N LEU A 36 30.07 -0.10 -29.49
CA LEU A 36 30.61 0.57 -28.30
C LEU A 36 30.32 -0.18 -26.97
N PRO A 37 31.14 0.03 -25.91
CA PRO A 37 30.99 -0.72 -24.66
C PRO A 37 29.69 -0.34 -23.92
N PRO A 38 28.90 -1.32 -23.43
CA PRO A 38 27.75 -1.06 -22.59
C PRO A 38 28.19 -0.70 -21.15
N LEU A 39 27.53 0.30 -20.55
CA LEU A 39 27.59 0.54 -19.11
C LEU A 39 27.16 -0.73 -18.35
N PRO A 40 27.77 -1.03 -17.19
CA PRO A 40 27.45 -2.22 -16.43
C PRO A 40 25.99 -2.19 -15.93
N PRO A 41 25.26 -3.31 -15.99
CA PRO A 41 23.94 -3.42 -15.39
C PRO A 41 24.09 -3.32 -13.86
N GLN A 42 23.55 -2.26 -13.26
CA GLN A 42 23.33 -2.21 -11.83
C GLN A 42 22.25 -3.23 -11.49
N GLY A 43 22.67 -4.43 -11.07
CA GLY A 43 21.78 -5.39 -10.43
C GLY A 43 21.15 -4.80 -9.16
N PRO A 44 20.02 -5.36 -8.69
CA PRO A 44 19.40 -4.91 -7.45
C PRO A 44 20.38 -5.06 -6.28
N ARG A 45 20.62 -3.95 -5.56
CA ARG A 45 21.43 -3.93 -4.34
C ARG A 45 20.84 -4.93 -3.32
N PRO A 46 21.67 -5.74 -2.62
CA PRO A 46 21.20 -6.52 -1.50
C PRO A 46 20.85 -5.58 -0.34
N LEU A 47 19.64 -5.72 0.19
CA LEU A 47 19.19 -5.06 1.42
C LEU A 47 20.01 -5.56 2.63
N PRO A 48 20.25 -4.72 3.65
CA PRO A 48 20.93 -5.15 4.87
C PRO A 48 20.10 -6.19 5.66
N PRO A 49 20.74 -7.12 6.39
CA PRO A 49 20.03 -8.13 7.17
C PRO A 49 19.40 -7.50 8.41
N LEU A 50 18.09 -7.70 8.59
CA LEU A 50 17.39 -7.42 9.84
C LEU A 50 17.67 -8.51 10.89
N PRO A 51 17.65 -8.16 12.20
CA PRO A 51 18.04 -9.06 13.27
C PRO A 51 17.02 -10.17 13.53
N ASN A 52 17.57 -11.34 13.87
CA ASN A 52 16.89 -12.57 14.24
C ASN A 52 16.08 -12.39 15.53
N LEU A 53 14.75 -12.46 15.43
CA LEU A 53 13.87 -12.63 16.59
C LEU A 53 13.32 -14.06 16.58
N SER A 54 13.87 -14.90 17.45
CA SER A 54 13.25 -16.19 17.77
C SER A 54 11.97 -15.95 18.55
N SER A 55 10.84 -16.44 18.08
CA SER A 55 9.74 -16.80 18.95
C SER A 55 8.96 -17.99 18.41
N GLN A 56 8.63 -18.83 19.37
CA GLN A 56 8.12 -20.18 19.32
C GLN A 56 6.60 -20.15 19.15
N SER A 57 6.09 -21.07 18.32
CA SER A 57 4.74 -21.67 18.33
C SER A 57 3.49 -20.78 18.50
N GLN A 58 2.55 -20.88 17.55
CA GLN A 58 1.29 -21.61 17.77
C GLN A 58 0.45 -21.66 16.49
N SER A 59 -0.13 -22.83 16.24
CA SER A 59 -1.06 -23.15 15.16
C SER A 59 -2.49 -22.76 15.54
N LEU A 60 -3.22 -22.12 14.61
CA LEU A 60 -4.69 -22.07 14.63
C LEU A 60 -5.27 -22.25 13.22
N PRO A 61 -6.52 -22.74 13.11
CA PRO A 61 -7.00 -23.49 11.96
C PRO A 61 -7.63 -22.64 10.85
N THR A 62 -7.55 -23.20 9.65
CA THR A 62 -8.19 -22.77 8.40
C THR A 62 -9.72 -22.72 8.51
N LEU A 63 -10.33 -21.61 8.10
CA LEU A 63 -11.76 -21.51 7.79
C LEU A 63 -11.95 -21.24 6.28
N PRO A 64 -13.08 -21.69 5.70
CA PRO A 64 -13.21 -21.94 4.26
C PRO A 64 -13.45 -20.68 3.41
N ALA A 65 -13.12 -20.82 2.13
CA ALA A 65 -13.27 -19.85 1.07
C ALA A 65 -14.70 -19.27 0.98
N MET A 66 -14.81 -17.95 1.01
CA MET A 66 -16.03 -17.25 0.60
C MET A 66 -16.01 -17.00 -0.91
N SER A 67 -17.06 -17.49 -1.56
CA SER A 67 -17.39 -17.29 -2.97
C SER A 67 -17.67 -15.82 -3.29
N TYR A 68 -17.07 -15.34 -4.38
CA TYR A 68 -17.32 -14.04 -4.99
C TYR A 68 -18.69 -14.08 -5.69
N GLN A 69 -19.71 -13.43 -5.12
CA GLN A 69 -21.02 -13.25 -5.77
C GLN A 69 -21.18 -11.77 -6.15
N GLY A 70 -21.37 -11.54 -7.45
CA GLY A 70 -21.34 -10.24 -8.10
C GLY A 70 -22.42 -9.25 -7.66
N TYR A 71 -22.08 -7.98 -7.80
CA TYR A 71 -22.97 -6.83 -7.70
C TYR A 71 -23.67 -6.53 -9.04
N ALA A 72 -24.83 -5.86 -8.93
CA ALA A 72 -25.79 -5.38 -9.95
C ALA A 72 -26.97 -6.35 -10.20
N ASP A 73 -28.25 -5.96 -10.19
CA ASP A 73 -28.92 -4.65 -10.23
C ASP A 73 -30.38 -4.81 -9.70
N GLY A 74 -31.01 -3.73 -9.20
CA GLY A 74 -32.44 -3.70 -8.79
C GLY A 74 -33.39 -3.48 -10.00
N PRO A 75 -34.72 -3.28 -9.85
CA PRO A 75 -35.43 -2.74 -8.67
C PRO A 75 -36.83 -3.34 -8.33
N SER A 76 -37.23 -3.27 -7.06
CA SER A 76 -38.62 -3.18 -6.51
C SER A 76 -38.51 -3.43 -4.99
N GLY A 77 -39.19 -2.78 -4.04
CA GLY A 77 -40.39 -1.95 -4.01
C GLY A 77 -41.15 -2.33 -2.73
N ASN A 78 -40.87 -1.67 -1.59
CA ASN A 78 -41.81 -1.25 -0.52
C ASN A 78 -41.16 -1.07 0.87
N PRO A 79 -41.64 -0.10 1.68
CA PRO A 79 -41.09 0.24 2.99
C PRO A 79 -41.82 -0.50 4.13
N ARG A 80 -41.09 -1.01 5.13
CA ARG A 80 -41.67 -1.41 6.42
C ARG A 80 -40.79 -0.96 7.59
N GLN A 81 -41.30 0.07 8.25
CA GLN A 81 -41.44 0.28 9.69
C GLN A 81 -40.34 -0.23 10.63
N ALA A 82 -39.72 0.72 11.34
CA ALA A 82 -38.86 0.51 12.49
C ALA A 82 -39.68 0.09 13.75
N PRO A 83 -39.10 -0.71 14.66
CA PRO A 83 -39.68 -1.01 15.96
C PRO A 83 -39.42 0.13 16.97
N PRO A 84 -40.34 0.42 17.92
CA PRO A 84 -40.11 1.44 18.94
C PRO A 84 -39.29 0.91 20.13
N SER A 85 -38.43 1.77 20.67
CA SER A 85 -37.61 1.58 21.88
C SER A 85 -38.46 1.55 23.17
N PRO A 86 -37.96 0.92 24.26
CA PRO A 86 -38.66 0.87 25.54
C PRO A 86 -38.25 2.05 26.44
N SER A 87 -39.23 2.78 27.00
CA SER A 87 -38.99 3.74 28.08
C SER A 87 -39.82 3.44 29.31
N GLN A 88 -39.07 3.28 30.40
CA GLN A 88 -39.38 3.09 31.81
C GLN A 88 -40.68 3.74 32.33
N GLY A 89 -41.45 2.96 33.09
CA GLY A 89 -42.43 3.43 34.05
C GLY A 89 -42.41 2.48 35.25
N ALA A 90 -41.94 2.99 36.39
CA ALA A 90 -41.70 2.23 37.60
C ALA A 90 -43.00 1.66 38.19
N GLN A 91 -42.87 0.42 38.65
CA GLN A 91 -43.85 -0.34 39.40
C GLN A 91 -43.92 0.18 40.84
N HIS A 92 -45.12 0.39 41.36
CA HIS A 92 -45.42 0.02 42.75
C HIS A 92 -46.71 -0.80 42.74
N THR A 93 -46.51 -2.07 43.06
CA THR A 93 -47.48 -3.13 43.16
C THR A 93 -47.92 -3.27 44.62
N ASN A 94 -49.15 -3.77 44.77
CA ASN A 94 -49.76 -4.46 45.91
C ASN A 94 -50.63 -3.57 46.81
N GLY A 95 -51.92 -3.84 47.02
CA GLY A 95 -52.74 -4.98 46.66
C GLY A 95 -53.72 -5.29 47.79
N GLY A 96 -55.03 -5.27 47.48
CA GLY A 96 -56.12 -5.84 48.29
C GLY A 96 -56.50 -5.05 49.54
N MET A 97 -57.71 -5.12 50.09
CA MET A 97 -58.95 -5.82 49.77
C MET A 97 -59.94 -5.37 50.88
N ASN A 98 -61.19 -5.09 50.51
CA ASN A 98 -62.40 -5.05 51.35
C ASN A 98 -62.61 -3.94 52.42
N GLY A 99 -63.86 -3.45 52.43
CA GLY A 99 -64.45 -2.64 53.52
C GLY A 99 -65.35 -1.56 52.95
N MET A 100 -66.47 -1.91 52.33
CA MET A 100 -67.80 -1.91 52.97
C MET A 100 -68.25 -0.50 53.41
N GLY A 101 -69.40 -0.09 52.90
CA GLY A 101 -69.84 1.29 52.86
C GLY A 101 -70.23 1.92 54.19
N MET A 102 -70.16 3.24 54.19
CA MET A 102 -71.11 4.21 54.76
C MET A 102 -70.74 5.52 54.03
N GLY A 103 -71.59 6.20 53.27
CA GLY A 103 -72.96 6.56 53.58
C GLY A 103 -73.04 8.09 53.56
N GLY A 104 -73.49 8.65 52.44
CA GLY A 104 -74.25 9.92 52.31
C GLY A 104 -73.63 11.24 52.80
N MET A 105 -73.48 12.19 51.87
CA MET A 105 -74.18 13.50 51.84
C MET A 105 -73.41 14.45 50.90
N VAL A 106 -73.95 14.71 49.70
CA VAL A 106 -74.66 15.95 49.33
C VAL A 106 -73.75 17.18 49.38
N GLY A 107 -73.51 17.72 48.19
CA GLY A 107 -72.59 18.81 47.95
C GLY A 107 -72.97 20.15 48.58
N TYR A 108 -71.92 20.86 48.98
CA TYR A 108 -71.78 22.31 48.92
C TYR A 108 -70.29 22.61 48.69
N PRO A 109 -69.91 23.59 47.86
CA PRO A 109 -68.52 23.97 47.69
C PRO A 109 -68.04 24.63 48.99
N THR A 110 -67.15 23.97 49.72
CA THR A 110 -66.54 24.54 50.92
C THR A 110 -65.58 25.68 50.53
N PRO A 111 -65.62 26.83 51.22
CA PRO A 111 -64.78 27.98 50.90
C PRO A 111 -63.28 27.64 50.90
N ALA A 112 -62.55 28.23 49.96
CA ALA A 112 -61.18 27.92 49.51
C ALA A 112 -60.05 27.91 50.58
N GLY A 113 -60.35 28.15 51.87
CA GLY A 113 -59.40 28.03 52.99
C GLY A 113 -59.60 26.80 53.88
N HIS A 114 -60.78 26.16 53.83
CA HIS A 114 -61.06 25.02 54.72
C HIS A 114 -60.40 23.73 54.24
N GLN A 115 -60.23 23.57 52.92
CA GLN A 115 -59.46 22.47 52.32
C GLN A 115 -57.95 22.64 52.56
N SER A 116 -57.42 23.88 52.56
CA SER A 116 -56.01 24.11 52.87
C SER A 116 -55.70 23.89 54.35
N ASP A 117 -56.60 24.27 55.25
CA ASP A 117 -56.46 24.01 56.68
C ASP A 117 -56.64 22.51 57.00
N LEU A 118 -57.59 21.82 56.35
CA LEU A 118 -57.71 20.36 56.46
C LEU A 118 -56.47 19.62 55.94
N ASN A 119 -55.90 20.06 54.81
CA ASN A 119 -54.66 19.49 54.31
C ASN A 119 -53.46 19.80 55.23
N TYR A 120 -53.45 20.97 55.87
CA TYR A 120 -52.43 21.33 56.86
C TYR A 120 -52.55 20.49 58.13
N VAL A 121 -53.77 20.29 58.64
CA VAL A 121 -54.05 19.42 59.79
C VAL A 121 -53.76 17.96 59.46
N MET A 122 -54.12 17.47 58.28
CA MET A 122 -53.77 16.13 57.81
C MET A 122 -52.24 15.96 57.69
N GLY A 123 -51.52 16.93 57.14
CA GLY A 123 -50.06 16.92 57.07
C GLY A 123 -49.41 16.93 58.46
N MET A 124 -49.96 17.69 59.39
CA MET A 124 -49.50 17.71 60.78
C MET A 124 -49.77 16.39 61.50
N VAL A 125 -50.92 15.75 61.26
CA VAL A 125 -51.25 14.41 61.80
C VAL A 125 -50.37 13.33 61.18
N GLU A 126 -50.08 13.40 59.88
CA GLU A 126 -49.15 12.50 59.22
C GLU A 126 -47.74 12.67 59.78
N GLU A 127 -47.27 13.89 60.00
CA GLU A 127 -46.00 14.18 60.66
C GLU A 127 -45.99 13.67 62.10
N LEU A 128 -47.05 13.91 62.88
CA LEU A 128 -47.18 13.41 64.25
C LEU A 128 -47.23 11.87 64.28
N SER A 129 -47.84 11.22 63.29
CA SER A 129 -47.87 9.76 63.16
C SER A 129 -46.52 9.18 62.78
N ALA A 130 -45.74 9.90 61.96
CA ALA A 130 -44.37 9.54 61.64
C ALA A 130 -43.47 9.69 62.87
N VAL A 131 -43.66 10.77 63.64
CA VAL A 131 -42.99 10.99 64.93
C VAL A 131 -43.40 9.92 65.94
N LEU A 132 -44.67 9.53 66.01
CA LEU A 132 -45.15 8.49 66.93
C LEU A 132 -44.57 7.12 66.59
N ARG A 133 -44.55 6.74 65.30
CA ARG A 133 -43.89 5.50 64.85
C ARG A 133 -42.41 5.51 65.21
N LYS A 134 -41.72 6.62 64.99
CA LYS A 134 -40.32 6.78 65.40
C LYS A 134 -40.14 6.67 66.91
N ASN A 135 -41.07 7.24 67.70
CA ASN A 135 -41.04 7.11 69.16
C ASN A 135 -41.30 5.66 69.61
N GLN A 136 -42.17 4.91 68.92
CA GLN A 136 -42.37 3.48 69.20
C GLN A 136 -41.13 2.66 68.87
N GLU A 137 -40.47 2.91 67.73
CA GLU A 137 -39.22 2.26 67.35
C GLU A 137 -38.09 2.54 68.35
N ILE A 138 -37.92 3.80 68.75
CA ILE A 138 -36.95 4.20 69.79
C ILE A 138 -37.28 3.51 71.11
N THR A 139 -38.54 3.51 71.53
CA THR A 139 -38.97 2.88 72.79
C THR A 139 -38.69 1.38 72.78
N ASN A 140 -39.00 0.70 71.67
CA ASN A 140 -38.72 -0.73 71.52
C ASN A 140 -37.21 -1.01 71.56
N SER A 141 -36.38 -0.18 70.91
CA SER A 141 -34.92 -0.28 70.98
C SER A 141 -34.38 -0.07 72.40
N VAL A 142 -34.95 0.88 73.15
CA VAL A 142 -34.59 1.14 74.55
C VAL A 142 -34.99 -0.04 75.43
N VAL A 143 -36.19 -0.60 75.27
CA VAL A 143 -36.65 -1.76 76.04
C VAL A 143 -35.81 -2.99 75.74
N GLU A 144 -35.45 -3.24 74.48
CA GLU A 144 -34.57 -4.36 74.10
C GLU A 144 -33.17 -4.21 74.73
N LYS A 145 -32.59 -3.01 74.68
CA LYS A 145 -31.29 -2.70 75.32
C LYS A 145 -31.38 -2.83 76.85
N MET A 146 -32.46 -2.36 77.46
CA MET A 146 -32.69 -2.48 78.89
C MET A 146 -32.90 -3.94 79.32
N GLY A 147 -33.52 -4.76 78.46
CA GLY A 147 -33.60 -6.22 78.62
C GLY A 147 -32.22 -6.87 78.65
N LYS A 148 -31.33 -6.52 77.71
CA LYS A 148 -29.94 -6.99 77.68
C LYS A 148 -29.13 -6.53 78.91
N VAL A 149 -29.31 -5.29 79.37
CA VAL A 149 -28.67 -4.77 80.59
C VAL A 149 -29.15 -5.54 81.83
N ARG A 150 -30.45 -5.83 81.94
CA ARG A 150 -31.03 -6.60 83.04
C ARG A 150 -30.57 -8.05 83.04
N GLU A 151 -30.54 -8.71 81.89
CA GLU A 151 -30.03 -10.08 81.74
C GLU A 151 -28.56 -10.18 82.15
N LYS A 152 -27.75 -9.16 81.80
CA LYS A 152 -26.32 -9.11 82.15
C LYS A 152 -26.09 -8.81 83.64
N ALA A 153 -26.94 -7.99 84.26
CA ALA A 153 -26.95 -7.78 85.70
C ALA A 153 -27.27 -9.07 86.46
N GLN A 154 -28.25 -9.83 85.96
CA GLN A 154 -28.64 -11.12 86.52
C GLN A 154 -27.55 -12.19 86.36
N ASN A 155 -26.89 -12.25 85.19
CA ASN A 155 -25.86 -13.25 84.90
C ASN A 155 -24.52 -12.99 85.60
N LYS A 156 -24.19 -11.74 85.95
CA LYS A 156 -22.89 -11.37 86.52
C LYS A 156 -22.93 -10.93 88.01
N ASN A 157 -24.09 -10.87 88.66
CA ASN A 157 -24.26 -10.43 90.05
C ASN A 157 -23.52 -9.12 90.38
N LEU A 158 -23.53 -8.16 89.44
CA LEU A 158 -22.82 -6.88 89.58
C LEU A 158 -23.66 -5.88 90.37
N THR A 159 -23.00 -5.02 91.15
CA THR A 159 -23.68 -3.86 91.76
C THR A 159 -24.02 -2.81 90.69
N ASN A 160 -25.00 -1.94 90.96
CA ASN A 160 -25.56 -1.00 89.97
C ASN A 160 -24.46 -0.12 89.33
N ASP A 161 -23.49 0.36 90.12
CA ASP A 161 -22.38 1.19 89.64
C ASP A 161 -21.38 0.40 88.76
N GLU A 162 -21.09 -0.86 89.10
CA GLU A 162 -20.22 -1.74 88.31
C GLU A 162 -20.88 -2.17 86.99
N LEU A 163 -22.21 -2.33 86.98
CA LEU A 163 -22.98 -2.62 85.78
C LEU A 163 -22.94 -1.44 84.81
N VAL A 164 -23.17 -0.22 85.30
CA VAL A 164 -23.09 1.01 84.49
C VAL A 164 -21.68 1.20 83.93
N ALA A 165 -20.64 0.94 84.73
CA ALA A 165 -19.25 1.01 84.27
C ALA A 165 -18.92 -0.04 83.21
N ALA A 166 -19.38 -1.28 83.36
CA ALA A 166 -19.15 -2.37 82.40
C ALA A 166 -19.89 -2.16 81.07
N VAL A 167 -21.13 -1.64 81.13
CA VAL A 167 -21.90 -1.27 79.92
C VAL A 167 -21.26 -0.06 79.25
N ALA A 168 -20.81 0.94 80.00
CA ALA A 168 -20.11 2.09 79.45
C ALA A 168 -18.77 1.69 78.80
N SER A 169 -18.02 0.74 79.37
CA SER A 169 -16.77 0.26 78.78
C SER A 169 -17.01 -0.53 77.50
N GLU A 170 -18.03 -1.40 77.47
CA GLU A 170 -18.40 -2.17 76.27
C GLU A 170 -18.91 -1.26 75.15
N MET A 171 -19.79 -0.30 75.46
CA MET A 171 -20.24 0.70 74.48
C MET A 171 -19.07 1.54 73.93
N ASN A 172 -18.07 1.85 74.77
CA ASN A 172 -16.89 2.58 74.35
C ASN A 172 -15.94 1.72 73.49
N GLU A 173 -15.85 0.42 73.77
CA GLU A 173 -15.07 -0.54 72.98
C GLU A 173 -15.73 -0.83 71.63
N ASP A 174 -17.05 -1.01 71.61
CA ASP A 174 -17.86 -1.11 70.39
C ASP A 174 -17.76 0.16 69.55
N SER A 175 -17.82 1.35 70.17
CA SER A 175 -17.65 2.63 69.49
C SER A 175 -16.27 2.75 68.84
N LYS A 176 -15.20 2.38 69.54
CA LYS A 176 -13.83 2.35 69.00
C LYS A 176 -13.66 1.32 67.89
N ASN A 177 -14.30 0.16 68.00
CA ASN A 177 -14.28 -0.85 66.94
C ASN A 177 -14.98 -0.34 65.67
N ILE A 178 -16.15 0.28 65.82
CA ILE A 178 -16.89 0.91 64.71
C ILE A 178 -16.06 2.02 64.07
N GLU A 179 -15.42 2.89 64.85
CA GLU A 179 -14.54 3.94 64.31
C GLU A 179 -13.35 3.38 63.53
N LYS A 180 -12.74 2.30 64.03
CA LYS A 180 -11.65 1.59 63.34
C LYS A 180 -12.13 0.97 62.04
N GLU A 181 -13.30 0.33 62.04
CA GLU A 181 -13.91 -0.23 60.82
C GLU A 181 -14.25 0.87 59.82
N ILE A 182 -14.84 1.98 60.25
CA ILE A 182 -15.11 3.15 59.40
C ILE A 182 -13.82 3.69 58.77
N SER A 183 -12.74 3.81 59.56
CA SER A 183 -11.42 4.24 59.05
C SER A 183 -10.86 3.27 58.00
N GLN A 184 -10.96 1.96 58.25
CA GLN A 184 -10.53 0.94 57.30
C GLN A 184 -11.37 0.95 56.01
N LEU A 185 -12.69 1.08 56.14
CA LEU A 185 -13.61 1.16 55.00
C LEU A 185 -13.33 2.41 54.16
N ARG A 186 -13.10 3.56 54.79
CA ARG A 186 -12.69 4.79 54.10
C ARG A 186 -11.38 4.62 53.35
N LYS A 187 -10.36 4.02 53.97
CA LYS A 187 -9.06 3.76 53.31
C LYS A 187 -9.20 2.79 52.14
N ARG A 188 -10.04 1.75 52.27
CA ARG A 188 -10.34 0.82 51.17
C ARG A 188 -11.10 1.50 50.04
N LEU A 189 -12.03 2.38 50.36
CA LEU A 189 -12.77 3.17 49.38
C LEU A 189 -11.82 4.09 48.60
N GLU A 190 -10.96 4.84 49.30
CA GLU A 190 -9.95 5.70 48.66
C GLU A 190 -9.02 4.90 47.74
N LYS A 191 -8.55 3.73 48.20
CA LYS A 191 -7.74 2.83 47.36
C LYS A 191 -8.51 2.34 46.13
N ALA A 192 -9.76 1.91 46.30
CA ALA A 192 -10.58 1.44 45.19
C ALA A 192 -10.87 2.56 44.18
N GLU A 193 -11.08 3.80 44.63
CA GLU A 193 -11.21 4.96 43.75
C GLU A 193 -9.91 5.28 43.01
N PHE A 194 -8.77 5.15 43.67
CA PHE A 194 -7.46 5.32 43.05
C PHE A 194 -7.22 4.25 41.97
N ASP A 195 -7.42 2.97 42.30
CA ASP A 195 -7.27 1.85 41.38
C ASP A 195 -8.24 1.99 40.18
N ALA A 196 -9.47 2.47 40.41
CA ALA A 196 -10.43 2.74 39.34
C ALA A 196 -9.97 3.86 38.40
N LYS A 197 -9.38 4.94 38.92
CA LYS A 197 -8.80 6.04 38.12
C LYS A 197 -7.60 5.57 37.30
N GLU A 198 -6.72 4.76 37.89
CA GLU A 198 -5.56 4.21 37.20
C GLU A 198 -5.97 3.26 36.07
N ASN A 199 -6.92 2.37 36.32
CA ASN A 199 -7.49 1.49 35.30
C ASN A 199 -8.14 2.26 34.15
N PHE A 200 -8.85 3.35 34.46
CA PHE A 200 -9.43 4.22 33.44
C PHE A 200 -8.35 4.93 32.61
N ASN A 201 -7.29 5.43 33.25
CA ASN A 201 -6.15 6.03 32.55
C ASN A 201 -5.46 5.02 31.61
N LEU A 202 -5.27 3.78 32.07
CA LEU A 202 -4.72 2.72 31.24
C LEU A 202 -5.62 2.42 30.04
N ALA A 203 -6.93 2.37 30.23
CA ALA A 203 -7.89 2.18 29.14
C ALA A 203 -7.82 3.32 28.11
N ILE A 204 -7.69 4.57 28.55
CA ILE A 204 -7.49 5.72 27.65
C ILE A 204 -6.18 5.58 26.88
N HIS A 205 -5.08 5.23 27.54
CA HIS A 205 -3.79 5.04 26.87
C HIS A 205 -3.85 3.91 25.84
N GLY A 206 -4.49 2.79 26.17
CA GLY A 206 -4.74 1.70 25.23
C GLY A 206 -5.55 2.17 24.01
N ALA A 207 -6.62 2.94 24.23
CA ALA A 207 -7.44 3.49 23.14
C ALA A 207 -6.63 4.43 22.23
N ASN A 208 -5.80 5.30 22.80
CA ASN A 208 -4.95 6.23 22.03
C ASN A 208 -3.91 5.47 21.19
N ILE A 209 -3.25 4.45 21.76
CA ILE A 209 -2.28 3.63 21.02
C ILE A 209 -2.97 2.91 19.86
N LEU A 210 -4.17 2.36 20.08
CA LEU A 210 -4.93 1.71 19.02
C LEU A 210 -5.33 2.71 17.92
N ALA A 211 -5.76 3.92 18.30
CA ALA A 211 -6.05 4.98 17.34
C ALA A 211 -4.81 5.32 16.48
N ASP A 212 -3.65 5.52 17.11
CA ASP A 212 -2.39 5.80 16.42
C ASP A 212 -1.97 4.66 15.46
N ILE A 213 -2.13 3.41 15.90
CA ILE A 213 -1.83 2.24 15.06
C ILE A 213 -2.77 2.20 13.85
N THR A 214 -4.07 2.44 14.06
CA THR A 214 -5.04 2.46 12.95
C THR A 214 -4.73 3.57 11.96
N GLU A 215 -4.37 4.77 12.42
CA GLU A 215 -3.99 5.88 11.55
C GLU A 215 -2.73 5.54 10.73
N LYS A 216 -1.69 5.00 11.39
CA LYS A 216 -0.46 4.57 10.71
C LYS A 216 -0.73 3.46 9.70
N MET A 217 -1.62 2.51 10.01
CA MET A 217 -2.02 1.44 9.09
C MET A 217 -2.72 2.00 7.85
N HIS A 218 -3.63 2.96 8.02
CA HIS A 218 -4.32 3.61 6.90
C HIS A 218 -3.33 4.38 6.01
N ARG A 219 -2.45 5.19 6.61
CA ARG A 219 -1.40 5.92 5.87
C ARG A 219 -0.46 4.98 5.12
N PHE A 220 -0.03 3.89 5.77
CA PHE A 220 0.82 2.89 5.14
C PHE A 220 0.14 2.25 3.93
N LYS A 221 -1.13 1.86 4.06
CA LYS A 221 -1.89 1.26 2.97
C LYS A 221 -2.02 2.21 1.78
N GLU A 222 -2.40 3.46 2.04
CA GLU A 222 -2.53 4.50 1.00
C GLU A 222 -1.20 4.72 0.25
N GLN A 223 -0.10 4.88 1.00
CA GLN A 223 1.23 5.04 0.43
C GLN A 223 1.64 3.82 -0.40
N HIS A 224 1.42 2.61 0.11
CA HIS A 224 1.76 1.38 -0.59
C HIS A 224 0.97 1.21 -1.90
N GLU A 225 -0.33 1.50 -1.89
CA GLU A 225 -1.16 1.49 -3.10
C GLU A 225 -0.70 2.54 -4.11
N SER A 226 -0.40 3.76 -3.64
CA SER A 226 0.16 4.84 -4.47
C SER A 226 1.48 4.42 -5.13
N ASP A 227 2.41 3.85 -4.37
CA ASP A 227 3.72 3.44 -4.87
C ASP A 227 3.61 2.29 -5.89
N THR A 228 2.71 1.34 -5.64
CA THR A 228 2.44 0.22 -6.56
C THR A 228 1.83 0.74 -7.88
N LEU A 229 0.88 1.67 -7.80
CA LEU A 229 0.28 2.31 -8.97
C LEU A 229 1.29 3.14 -9.75
N ALA A 230 2.14 3.90 -9.05
CA ALA A 230 3.22 4.68 -9.65
C ALA A 230 4.21 3.78 -10.38
N TRP A 231 4.59 2.64 -9.80
CA TRP A 231 5.44 1.65 -10.44
C TRP A 231 4.80 1.09 -11.72
N HIS A 232 3.54 0.65 -11.65
CA HIS A 232 2.84 0.16 -12.83
C HIS A 232 2.67 1.23 -13.92
N LYS A 233 2.45 2.50 -13.54
CA LYS A 233 2.36 3.62 -14.48
C LYS A 233 3.69 3.88 -15.17
N ASN A 234 4.79 3.89 -14.41
CA ASN A 234 6.14 4.07 -14.95
C ASN A 234 6.51 2.93 -15.91
N TYR A 235 6.27 1.68 -15.51
CA TYR A 235 6.55 0.54 -16.38
C TYR A 235 5.73 0.56 -17.68
N ARG A 236 4.44 0.94 -17.62
CA ARG A 236 3.62 1.12 -18.83
C ARG A 236 4.14 2.25 -19.72
N LYS A 237 4.65 3.33 -19.13
CA LYS A 237 5.25 4.45 -19.86
C LYS A 237 6.53 3.99 -20.57
N GLN A 238 7.45 3.32 -19.89
CA GLN A 238 8.66 2.76 -20.51
C GLN A 238 8.31 1.88 -21.71
N LEU A 239 7.33 0.99 -21.56
CA LEU A 239 6.91 0.13 -22.66
C LEU A 239 6.23 0.90 -23.82
N ALA A 240 5.67 2.08 -23.57
CA ALA A 240 5.15 2.95 -24.63
C ALA A 240 6.30 3.69 -25.32
N ASP A 241 7.24 4.25 -24.55
CA ASP A 241 8.42 4.96 -25.04
C ASP A 241 9.28 4.04 -25.95
N GLU A 242 9.53 2.79 -25.53
CA GLU A 242 10.26 1.79 -26.33
C GLU A 242 9.54 1.43 -27.65
N ARG A 243 8.20 1.39 -27.64
CA ARG A 243 7.40 1.14 -28.86
C ARG A 243 7.45 2.34 -29.80
N GLU A 244 7.39 3.55 -29.25
CA GLU A 244 7.52 4.80 -30.00
C GLU A 244 8.90 4.89 -30.64
N GLU A 245 9.98 4.59 -29.89
CA GLU A 245 11.34 4.56 -30.42
C GLU A 245 11.49 3.50 -31.51
N ASN A 246 10.98 2.29 -31.31
CA ASN A 246 10.98 1.25 -32.35
C ASN A 246 10.25 1.70 -33.63
N LEU A 247 9.11 2.38 -33.48
CA LEU A 247 8.36 2.92 -34.61
C LEU A 247 9.14 4.03 -35.31
N ASN A 248 9.78 4.92 -34.54
CA ASN A 248 10.61 6.00 -35.07
C ASN A 248 11.81 5.46 -35.88
N LEU A 249 12.53 4.46 -35.35
CA LEU A 249 13.63 3.81 -36.04
C LEU A 249 13.18 3.15 -37.35
N ARG A 250 12.02 2.49 -37.34
CA ARG A 250 11.43 1.91 -38.56
C ARG A 250 11.07 2.97 -39.59
N ASN A 251 10.49 4.08 -39.15
CA ASN A 251 10.18 5.21 -40.02
C ASN A 251 11.45 5.81 -40.61
N GLN A 252 12.50 6.03 -39.81
CA GLN A 252 13.80 6.51 -40.28
C GLN A 252 14.42 5.58 -41.34
N ILE A 253 14.39 4.27 -41.10
CA ILE A 253 14.88 3.28 -42.09
C ILE A 253 14.06 3.35 -43.37
N ASN A 254 12.73 3.46 -43.27
CA ASN A 254 11.85 3.58 -44.44
C ASN A 254 12.13 4.87 -45.21
N ASP A 255 12.34 5.99 -44.52
CA ASP A 255 12.68 7.28 -45.14
C ASP A 255 14.03 7.21 -45.84
N MET A 256 15.05 6.60 -45.21
CA MET A 256 16.35 6.37 -45.82
C MET A 256 16.24 5.46 -47.05
N ARG A 257 15.47 4.37 -46.98
CA ARG A 257 15.22 3.48 -48.13
C ARG A 257 14.49 4.20 -49.26
N ALA A 258 13.50 5.03 -48.94
CA ALA A 258 12.78 5.83 -49.92
C ALA A 258 13.67 6.91 -50.55
N ALA A 259 14.54 7.55 -49.77
CA ALA A 259 15.55 8.49 -50.27
C ALA A 259 16.57 7.79 -51.18
N ALA A 260 17.07 6.62 -50.79
CA ALA A 260 17.98 5.83 -51.60
C ALA A 260 17.31 5.33 -52.90
N ALA A 261 16.03 4.93 -52.84
CA ALA A 261 15.27 4.55 -54.03
C ALA A 261 15.11 5.72 -55.01
N ARG A 262 14.78 6.92 -54.51
CA ARG A 262 14.73 8.15 -55.32
C ARG A 262 16.08 8.49 -55.93
N ALA A 263 17.16 8.42 -55.17
CA ALA A 263 18.51 8.66 -55.68
C ALA A 263 18.92 7.67 -56.77
N ASN A 264 18.64 6.37 -56.57
CA ASN A 264 18.87 5.34 -57.60
C ASN A 264 18.05 5.58 -58.86
N GLU A 265 16.79 6.02 -58.70
CA GLU A 265 15.94 6.37 -59.83
C GLU A 265 16.51 7.58 -60.59
N HIS A 266 16.98 8.62 -59.91
CA HIS A 266 17.68 9.74 -60.56
C HIS A 266 18.94 9.30 -61.32
N LEU A 267 19.75 8.39 -60.77
CA LEU A 267 20.92 7.85 -61.48
C LEU A 267 20.53 7.03 -62.72
N ARG A 268 19.45 6.25 -62.64
CA ARG A 268 18.91 5.52 -63.78
C ARG A 268 18.38 6.47 -64.85
N GLN A 269 17.68 7.53 -64.45
CA GLN A 269 17.20 8.57 -65.35
C GLN A 269 18.36 9.31 -66.02
N MET A 270 19.42 9.66 -65.28
CA MET A 270 20.63 10.25 -65.88
C MET A 270 21.30 9.29 -66.86
N ARG A 271 21.44 8.00 -66.50
CA ARG A 271 22.01 7.00 -67.42
C ARG A 271 21.19 6.89 -68.70
N ARG A 272 19.86 6.78 -68.59
CA ARG A 272 18.95 6.77 -69.75
C ARG A 272 19.09 8.05 -70.56
N PHE A 273 19.15 9.21 -69.90
CA PHE A 273 19.36 10.47 -70.59
C PHE A 273 20.67 10.49 -71.38
N VAL A 274 21.78 10.00 -70.83
CA VAL A 274 23.05 9.93 -71.56
C VAL A 274 22.99 8.93 -72.72
N THR A 275 22.38 7.75 -72.53
CA THR A 275 22.30 6.72 -73.58
C THR A 275 21.32 7.04 -74.69
N ASP A 276 20.19 7.65 -74.35
CA ASP A 276 19.08 7.86 -75.28
C ASP A 276 19.22 9.19 -76.05
N ASN A 277 20.13 10.08 -75.62
CA ASN A 277 20.43 11.32 -76.33
C ASN A 277 21.68 11.17 -77.20
N ASP A 278 21.48 10.71 -78.44
CA ASP A 278 22.53 10.58 -79.45
C ASP A 278 23.35 11.86 -79.65
N ARG A 279 22.73 13.03 -79.45
CA ARG A 279 23.40 14.33 -79.54
C ARG A 279 24.61 14.46 -78.61
N TYR A 280 24.57 13.89 -77.40
CA TYR A 280 25.74 13.93 -76.49
C TYR A 280 26.86 13.03 -77.02
N HIS A 281 26.51 11.84 -77.50
CA HIS A 281 27.47 10.92 -78.10
C HIS A 281 28.11 11.51 -79.37
N GLU A 282 27.32 12.14 -80.24
CA GLU A 282 27.80 12.88 -81.41
C GLU A 282 28.74 14.03 -81.01
N LEU A 283 28.44 14.73 -79.92
CA LEU A 283 29.29 15.81 -79.40
C LEU A 283 30.63 15.26 -78.88
N GLU A 284 30.63 14.12 -78.19
CA GLU A 284 31.85 13.45 -77.74
C GLU A 284 32.71 12.97 -78.91
N VAL A 285 32.10 12.32 -79.90
CA VAL A 285 32.80 11.84 -81.11
C VAL A 285 33.37 13.00 -81.91
N SER A 286 32.60 14.07 -82.12
CA SER A 286 33.08 15.26 -82.83
C SER A 286 34.19 15.97 -82.05
N ASN A 287 34.10 16.08 -80.72
CA ASN A 287 35.15 16.65 -79.90
C ASN A 287 36.45 15.84 -80.00
N HIS A 288 36.36 14.51 -79.85
CA HIS A 288 37.49 13.61 -80.02
C HIS A 288 38.11 13.74 -81.42
N HIS A 289 37.27 13.79 -82.45
CA HIS A 289 37.71 14.01 -83.82
C HIS A 289 38.50 15.33 -83.95
N TYR A 290 37.94 16.47 -83.54
CA TYR A 290 38.64 17.76 -83.59
C TYR A 290 39.94 17.75 -82.79
N ARG A 291 39.99 17.08 -81.64
CA ARG A 291 41.22 16.92 -80.85
C ARG A 291 42.28 16.13 -81.62
N THR A 292 41.92 15.02 -82.26
CA THR A 292 42.85 14.25 -83.10
C THR A 292 43.34 15.05 -84.31
N GLU A 293 42.48 15.85 -84.94
CA GLU A 293 42.86 16.73 -86.03
C GLU A 293 43.83 17.81 -85.56
N CYS A 294 43.54 18.48 -84.44
CA CYS A 294 44.45 19.45 -83.83
C CYS A 294 45.83 18.82 -83.54
N ARG A 295 45.88 17.60 -83.00
CA ARG A 295 47.14 16.87 -82.77
C ARG A 295 47.85 16.53 -84.08
N ARG A 296 47.10 16.11 -85.10
CA ARG A 296 47.65 15.83 -86.44
C ARG A 296 48.27 17.10 -87.03
N TRP A 297 47.58 18.22 -86.96
CA TRP A 297 48.10 19.51 -87.44
C TRP A 297 49.30 19.99 -86.62
N LYS A 298 49.29 19.81 -85.29
CA LYS A 298 50.45 20.11 -84.41
C LYS A 298 51.68 19.28 -84.82
N ARG A 299 51.51 17.99 -85.10
CA ARG A 299 52.60 17.11 -85.61
C ARG A 299 53.11 17.54 -86.98
N MET A 300 52.21 17.88 -87.90
CA MET A 300 52.60 18.38 -89.23
C MET A 300 53.37 19.71 -89.16
N ALA A 301 53.06 20.55 -88.17
CA ALA A 301 53.72 21.84 -87.97
C ALA A 301 55.07 21.75 -87.21
N LEU A 302 55.29 20.70 -86.40
CA LEU A 302 56.46 20.55 -85.51
C LEU A 302 57.13 19.17 -85.68
N PRO A 303 57.83 18.91 -86.80
CA PRO A 303 58.41 17.60 -87.12
C PRO A 303 59.69 17.25 -86.35
N LEU A 304 60.25 18.18 -85.57
CA LEU A 304 61.53 17.99 -84.85
C LEU A 304 61.36 17.45 -83.42
N ILE A 305 60.13 17.40 -82.92
CA ILE A 305 59.85 16.85 -81.60
C ILE A 305 59.64 15.34 -81.81
N PRO A 306 60.22 14.44 -80.97
CA PRO A 306 60.19 12.99 -81.21
C PRO A 306 58.94 12.33 -80.65
N ASP A 307 58.11 11.66 -81.47
CA ASP A 307 56.74 11.07 -81.29
C ASP A 307 56.29 10.49 -79.91
N ASP A 308 57.17 10.32 -78.94
CA ASP A 308 56.94 9.83 -77.56
C ASP A 308 56.83 10.95 -76.50
N ASP A 309 56.62 12.21 -76.88
CA ASP A 309 56.44 13.33 -75.95
C ASP A 309 55.12 13.20 -75.16
N PRO A 310 55.15 13.35 -73.82
CA PRO A 310 53.95 13.43 -72.97
C PRO A 310 52.91 14.45 -73.44
N GLU A 311 53.29 15.46 -74.22
CA GLU A 311 52.34 16.41 -74.82
C GLU A 311 51.45 15.82 -75.93
N TRP A 312 51.69 14.59 -76.40
CA TRP A 312 50.87 13.94 -77.42
C TRP A 312 50.12 12.69 -76.94
N SER A 313 50.30 12.27 -75.69
CA SER A 313 49.53 11.14 -75.15
C SER A 313 48.04 11.45 -75.12
N ASP A 314 47.23 10.41 -75.30
CA ASP A 314 45.77 10.51 -75.28
C ASP A 314 45.20 10.77 -73.88
N ASP A 315 46.01 10.50 -72.85
CA ASP A 315 45.71 10.75 -71.45
C ASP A 315 45.97 12.22 -71.09
N ASP A 316 44.89 13.00 -71.08
CA ASP A 316 44.81 14.32 -70.43
C ASP A 316 44.79 14.23 -68.88
N ASP A 317 45.17 13.09 -68.29
CA ASP A 317 45.42 12.95 -66.85
C ASP A 317 46.78 13.57 -66.48
N ILE A 318 47.05 14.79 -66.98
CA ILE A 318 47.97 15.70 -66.31
C ILE A 318 47.23 16.16 -65.03
N ILE A 319 47.07 15.24 -64.08
CA ILE A 319 46.86 15.59 -62.69
C ILE A 319 48.05 16.47 -62.36
N ASP A 320 47.76 17.73 -62.09
CA ASP A 320 48.73 18.72 -61.66
C ASP A 320 49.70 18.03 -60.68
N PRO A 321 51.03 18.03 -60.94
CA PRO A 321 51.99 17.32 -60.09
C PRO A 321 51.84 17.71 -58.61
N GLU A 322 51.27 18.87 -58.31
CA GLU A 322 50.88 19.31 -56.97
C GLU A 322 49.69 18.54 -56.37
N GLU A 323 48.62 18.32 -57.13
CA GLU A 323 47.44 17.59 -56.65
C GLU A 323 47.78 16.11 -56.42
N LYS A 324 48.68 15.53 -57.22
CA LYS A 324 49.21 14.17 -57.00
C LYS A 324 49.96 14.06 -55.66
N LYS A 325 50.76 15.07 -55.31
CA LYS A 325 51.44 15.13 -54.01
C LYS A 325 50.44 15.30 -52.87
N ARG A 326 49.40 16.12 -53.05
CA ARG A 326 48.34 16.32 -52.04
C ARG A 326 47.58 15.02 -51.78
N LEU A 327 47.21 14.29 -52.83
CA LEU A 327 46.53 12.99 -52.72
C LEU A 327 47.42 11.93 -52.05
N ALA A 328 48.71 11.91 -52.38
CA ALA A 328 49.67 11.03 -51.71
C ALA A 328 49.82 11.36 -50.22
N ALA A 329 49.84 12.65 -49.85
CA ALA A 329 49.88 13.10 -48.45
C ALA A 329 48.61 12.71 -47.68
N ILE A 330 47.43 12.92 -48.26
CA ILE A 330 46.14 12.53 -47.68
C ILE A 330 46.08 11.01 -47.49
N LYS A 331 46.56 10.24 -48.47
CA LYS A 331 46.62 8.77 -48.37
C LYS A 331 47.57 8.32 -47.25
N ALA A 332 48.75 8.93 -47.15
CA ALA A 332 49.71 8.62 -46.08
C ALA A 332 49.18 9.01 -44.69
N GLU A 333 48.46 10.13 -44.57
CA GLU A 333 47.81 10.54 -43.32
C GLU A 333 46.70 9.57 -42.92
N LYS A 334 45.90 9.11 -43.89
CA LYS A 334 44.87 8.10 -43.68
C LYS A 334 45.47 6.77 -43.22
N GLU A 335 46.55 6.31 -43.86
CA GLU A 335 47.27 5.09 -43.48
C GLU A 335 47.90 5.21 -42.09
N ARG A 336 48.47 6.38 -41.72
CA ARG A 336 48.94 6.65 -40.36
C ARG A 336 47.83 6.56 -39.34
N LYS A 337 46.69 7.18 -39.62
CA LYS A 337 45.53 7.16 -38.73
C LYS A 337 44.96 5.74 -38.56
N GLU A 338 44.90 4.97 -39.65
CA GLU A 338 44.51 3.55 -39.62
C GLU A 338 45.50 2.69 -38.82
N MET A 339 46.81 3.01 -38.82
CA MET A 339 47.80 2.34 -37.95
C MET A 339 47.68 2.75 -36.48
N GLU A 340 47.49 4.03 -36.17
CA GLU A 340 47.29 4.50 -34.79
C GLU A 340 46.00 3.92 -34.17
N ASP A 341 44.93 3.83 -34.97
CA ASP A 341 43.67 3.19 -34.57
C ASP A 341 43.83 1.66 -34.38
N ALA A 342 44.81 1.03 -35.03
CA ALA A 342 45.13 -0.40 -34.86
C ALA A 342 46.00 -0.65 -33.61
N GLU A 343 47.01 0.17 -33.33
CA GLU A 343 47.87 0.05 -32.14
C GLU A 343 47.13 0.43 -30.84
N GLY A 344 46.17 1.36 -30.89
CA GLY A 344 45.32 1.71 -29.74
C GLY A 344 44.39 0.58 -29.27
N GLY A 345 44.31 -0.54 -30.00
CA GLY A 345 43.48 -1.70 -29.68
C GLY A 345 44.13 -2.75 -28.76
N GLU A 346 45.46 -2.78 -28.64
CA GLU A 346 46.18 -3.82 -27.87
C GLU A 346 46.47 -3.46 -26.41
N GLY A 347 46.25 -2.21 -25.99
CA GLY A 347 46.54 -1.74 -24.63
C GLY A 347 45.41 -1.91 -23.59
N ALA A 348 44.25 -2.45 -23.96
CA ALA A 348 43.06 -2.50 -23.09
C ALA A 348 42.83 -3.86 -22.38
N SER A 349 43.79 -4.79 -22.46
CA SER A 349 43.72 -6.09 -21.77
C SER A 349 45.06 -6.44 -21.15
N ALA A 350 45.37 -5.83 -20.01
CA ALA A 350 46.34 -6.33 -19.03
C ALA A 350 45.89 -5.92 -17.62
#